data_AF-A0A925SSJ9-F1
#
_entry.id   AF-A0A925SSJ9-F1
#
_cell.length_a   1.000
_cell.length_b   1.000
_cell.length_c   1.000
_cell.angle_alpha   90.00
_cell.angle_beta   90.00
_cell.angle_gamma   90.00
#
_symmetry.space_group_name_H-M   'P 1'
#
loop_
_entity.id
_entity.type
_entity.pdbx_description
1 polymer ?
#
loop_
_entity_poly.entity_id
_entity_poly.type
_entity_poly.pdbx_seq_one_letter_code
_entity_poly.pdbx_strand_id
1 'polypeptide(L)'
;MGEHPASDSVEATTWPLVVWVARLSVYLLAQGALVLLAYAYHGFDSDPESFALGFRIDPLLAAVNFLWGLAGTYIGFFRSRYATPFVLACAAFYTALAALGSFTPYDLGMMLNGRVNLFHWLIVLPAWAAGLYALWRRSGRR
;
A
#
# COMPACT_ATOMS: atom_id res chain seq x y z
N MET A 1 -17.08 43.24 0.93
CA MET A 1 -17.28 42.59 2.24
C MET A 1 -18.02 41.27 1.98
N GLY A 2 -17.42 40.08 2.02
CA GLY A 2 -16.02 39.72 2.16
C GLY A 2 -15.62 38.79 1.01
N GLU A 3 -14.40 38.98 0.52
CA GLU A 3 -13.70 37.99 -0.26
C GLU A 3 -13.45 36.79 0.66
N HIS A 4 -13.78 35.58 0.20
CA HIS A 4 -13.23 34.36 0.76
C HIS A 4 -12.02 33.97 -0.10
N PRO A 5 -10.77 34.37 0.24
CA PRO A 5 -9.60 33.84 -0.44
C PRO A 5 -9.14 32.60 0.32
N ALA A 6 -9.87 31.48 0.23
CA ALA A 6 -9.47 30.27 0.96
C ALA A 6 -10.09 28.98 0.40
N SER A 7 -9.77 28.61 -0.85
CA SER A 7 -9.93 27.20 -1.24
C SER A 7 -8.96 26.70 -2.33
N ASP A 8 -8.45 27.56 -3.21
CA ASP A 8 -7.88 27.04 -4.47
C ASP A 8 -6.34 26.96 -4.51
N SER A 9 -5.63 27.30 -3.43
CA SER A 9 -4.16 27.28 -3.41
C SER A 9 -3.53 26.03 -2.77
N VAL A 10 -4.34 25.04 -2.36
CA VAL A 10 -3.85 23.75 -1.84
C VAL A 10 -3.75 22.68 -2.94
N GLU A 11 -3.89 23.08 -4.21
CA GLU A 11 -3.39 22.32 -5.37
C GLU A 11 -1.86 22.42 -5.45
N ALA A 12 -1.19 22.14 -4.33
CA ALA A 12 0.25 22.12 -4.18
C ALA A 12 0.82 20.98 -5.01
N THR A 13 1.01 21.24 -6.30
CA THR A 13 1.79 20.51 -7.29
C THR A 13 2.10 19.06 -6.91
N THR A 14 1.06 18.26 -6.74
CA THR A 14 1.25 16.86 -6.33
C THR A 14 1.59 16.10 -7.60
N TRP A 15 2.75 15.42 -7.62
CA TRP A 15 3.20 14.71 -8.81
C TRP A 15 2.15 13.67 -9.21
N PRO A 16 1.56 13.74 -10.43
CA PRO A 16 0.44 12.90 -10.83
C PRO A 16 0.75 11.41 -10.63
N LEU A 17 1.99 11.01 -10.90
CA LEU A 17 2.46 9.64 -10.76
C LEU A 17 2.27 9.10 -9.34
N VAL A 18 2.67 9.85 -8.30
CA VAL A 18 2.58 9.36 -6.92
C VAL A 18 1.14 9.28 -6.44
N VAL A 19 0.28 10.19 -6.89
CA VAL A 19 -1.16 10.11 -6.62
C VAL A 19 -1.75 8.87 -7.28
N TRP A 20 -1.37 8.58 -8.52
CA TRP A 20 -1.77 7.34 -9.19
C TRP A 20 -1.28 6.09 -8.46
N VAL A 21 -0.02 6.08 -7.99
CA VAL A 21 0.50 4.97 -7.17
C VAL A 21 -0.29 4.83 -5.88
N ALA A 22 -0.62 5.92 -5.17
CA ALA A 22 -1.47 5.86 -3.98
C ALA A 22 -2.87 5.34 -4.28
N ARG A 23 -3.44 5.64 -5.46
CA ARG A 23 -4.74 5.07 -5.90
C ARG A 23 -4.67 3.57 -6.14
N LEU A 24 -3.52 3.02 -6.54
CA LEU A 24 -3.34 1.56 -6.68
C LEU A 24 -3.52 0.82 -5.35
N SER A 25 -3.47 1.51 -4.20
CA SER A 25 -3.83 0.92 -2.91
C SER A 25 -5.26 0.39 -2.86
N VAL A 26 -6.15 0.78 -3.79
CA VAL A 26 -7.47 0.16 -3.94
C VAL A 26 -7.38 -1.35 -4.21
N TYR A 27 -6.31 -1.81 -4.87
CA TYR A 27 -6.08 -3.25 -5.09
C TYR A 27 -5.75 -3.97 -3.78
N LEU A 28 -4.92 -3.36 -2.91
CA LEU A 28 -4.63 -3.90 -1.59
C LEU A 28 -5.88 -3.92 -0.71
N LEU A 29 -6.71 -2.88 -0.81
CA LEU A 29 -7.99 -2.79 -0.10
C LEU A 29 -8.91 -3.93 -0.54
N ALA A 30 -9.11 -4.09 -1.85
CA ALA A 30 -9.97 -5.13 -2.41
C ALA A 30 -9.45 -6.53 -2.06
N GLN A 31 -8.14 -6.77 -2.22
CA GLN A 31 -7.53 -8.05 -1.87
C GLN A 31 -7.71 -8.36 -0.38
N GLY A 32 -7.33 -7.44 0.50
CA GLY A 32 -7.48 -7.61 1.95
C GLY A 32 -8.93 -7.86 2.36
N ALA A 33 -9.87 -7.08 1.82
CA ALA A 33 -11.29 -7.24 2.10
C ALA A 33 -11.83 -8.60 1.64
N LEU A 34 -11.51 -9.02 0.42
CA LEU A 34 -11.97 -10.30 -0.12
C LEU A 34 -11.41 -11.49 0.66
N VAL A 35 -10.11 -11.44 1.02
CA VAL A 35 -9.49 -12.52 1.80
C VAL A 35 -10.05 -12.57 3.22
N LEU A 36 -10.18 -11.43 3.90
CA LEU A 36 -10.79 -11.38 5.23
C LEU A 36 -12.25 -11.87 5.21
N LEU A 37 -13.02 -11.54 4.17
CA LEU A 37 -14.38 -12.04 4.01
C LEU A 37 -14.39 -13.56 3.80
N ALA A 38 -13.45 -14.09 3.01
CA ALA A 38 -13.32 -15.52 2.80
C ALA A 38 -12.97 -16.25 4.12
N TYR A 39 -12.06 -15.70 4.93
CA TYR A 39 -11.76 -16.23 6.26
C TYR A 39 -12.92 -16.09 7.24
N ALA A 40 -13.70 -15.02 7.18
CA ALA A 40 -14.91 -14.88 7.99
C ALA A 40 -15.98 -15.93 7.63
N TYR A 41 -16.03 -16.37 6.37
CA TYR A 41 -16.95 -17.40 5.90
C TYR A 41 -16.45 -18.83 6.16
N HIS A 42 -15.17 -19.11 5.93
CA HIS A 42 -14.57 -20.45 6.04
C HIS A 42 -13.94 -20.76 7.41
N GLY A 43 -13.70 -19.73 8.25
CA GLY A 43 -13.01 -19.83 9.52
C GLY A 43 -11.55 -19.37 9.43
N PHE A 44 -11.08 -18.62 10.44
CA PHE A 44 -9.72 -18.03 10.47
C PHE A 44 -8.58 -19.05 10.55
N ASP A 45 -8.88 -20.30 10.93
CA ASP A 45 -7.91 -21.41 10.96
C ASP A 45 -7.77 -22.12 9.59
N SER A 46 -8.44 -21.62 8.55
CA SER A 46 -8.37 -22.20 7.21
C SER A 46 -6.95 -22.09 6.62
N ASP A 47 -6.51 -23.13 5.92
CA ASP A 47 -5.22 -23.14 5.23
C ASP A 47 -5.20 -22.06 4.11
N PRO A 48 -4.28 -21.08 4.16
CA PRO A 48 -4.15 -20.04 3.13
C PRO A 48 -3.93 -20.60 1.71
N GLU A 49 -3.32 -21.79 1.59
CA GLU A 49 -3.03 -22.40 0.28
C GLU A 49 -4.30 -22.95 -0.41
N SER A 50 -5.41 -23.09 0.32
CA SER A 50 -6.71 -23.50 -0.23
C SER A 50 -7.34 -22.42 -1.12
N PHE A 51 -6.94 -21.15 -0.97
CA PHE A 51 -7.45 -20.06 -1.77
C PHE A 51 -6.80 -19.99 -3.16
N ALA A 52 -7.46 -19.29 -4.10
CA ALA A 52 -6.91 -19.07 -5.44
C ALA A 52 -5.61 -18.26 -5.38
N LEU A 53 -4.71 -18.44 -6.36
CA LEU A 53 -3.32 -17.95 -6.36
C LEU A 53 -3.10 -16.47 -5.94
N GLY A 54 -4.04 -15.56 -6.20
CA GLY A 54 -3.94 -14.14 -5.78
C GLY A 54 -4.43 -13.84 -4.35
N PHE A 55 -5.02 -14.81 -3.69
CA PHE A 55 -5.68 -14.70 -2.37
C PHE A 55 -5.03 -15.59 -1.31
N ARG A 56 -3.93 -16.28 -1.66
CA ARG A 56 -3.13 -17.12 -0.75
C ARG A 56 -2.26 -16.27 0.17
N ILE A 57 -2.91 -15.53 1.04
CA ILE A 57 -2.27 -14.76 2.11
C ILE A 57 -2.98 -15.13 3.42
N ASP A 58 -2.23 -15.15 4.51
CA ASP A 58 -2.79 -15.39 5.83
C ASP A 58 -3.69 -14.21 6.27
N PRO A 59 -4.57 -14.41 7.26
CA PRO A 59 -5.50 -13.38 7.71
C PRO A 59 -4.81 -12.10 8.23
N LEU A 60 -3.63 -12.24 8.84
CA LEU A 60 -2.91 -11.11 9.40
C LEU A 60 -2.35 -10.22 8.27
N LEU A 61 -1.72 -10.83 7.26
CA LEU A 61 -1.27 -10.10 6.08
C LEU A 61 -2.45 -9.50 5.29
N ALA A 62 -3.59 -10.19 5.22
CA ALA A 62 -4.82 -9.65 4.63
C ALA A 62 -5.31 -8.40 5.38
N ALA A 63 -5.29 -8.40 6.70
CA ALA A 63 -5.62 -7.23 7.52
C ALA A 63 -4.65 -6.07 7.30
N VAL A 64 -3.34 -6.36 7.21
CA VAL A 64 -2.32 -5.36 6.89
C VAL A 64 -2.59 -4.72 5.53
N ASN A 65 -2.84 -5.53 4.49
CA ASN A 65 -3.16 -5.04 3.15
C ASN A 65 -4.46 -4.25 3.13
N PHE A 66 -5.47 -4.67 3.90
CA PHE A 66 -6.73 -3.94 4.04
C PHE A 66 -6.50 -2.54 4.64
N LEU A 67 -5.74 -2.43 5.74
CA LEU A 67 -5.48 -1.15 6.41
C LEU A 67 -4.65 -0.20 5.53
N TRP A 68 -3.57 -0.69 4.92
CA TRP A 68 -2.78 0.08 3.96
C TRP A 68 -3.60 0.48 2.74
N GLY A 69 -4.43 -0.44 2.25
CA GLY A 69 -5.36 -0.22 1.16
C GLY A 69 -6.36 0.88 1.45
N LEU A 70 -6.95 0.86 2.65
CA LEU A 70 -7.93 1.84 3.11
C LEU A 70 -7.29 3.23 3.21
N ALA A 71 -6.14 3.33 3.88
CA ALA A 71 -5.40 4.57 4.03
C ALA A 71 -4.97 5.14 2.66
N GLY A 72 -4.42 4.31 1.79
CA GLY A 72 -3.95 4.71 0.46
C GLY A 72 -5.08 5.12 -0.46
N THR A 73 -6.21 4.42 -0.43
CA THR A 73 -7.42 4.80 -1.18
C THR A 73 -7.91 6.16 -0.71
N TYR A 74 -8.04 6.38 0.60
CA TYR A 74 -8.45 7.68 1.13
C TYR A 74 -7.49 8.81 0.70
N ILE A 75 -6.18 8.58 0.80
CA ILE A 75 -5.16 9.55 0.44
C ILE A 75 -5.15 9.81 -1.08
N GLY A 76 -5.21 8.78 -1.92
CA GLY A 76 -5.13 8.88 -3.37
C GLY A 76 -6.35 9.54 -4.02
N PHE A 77 -7.53 9.44 -3.40
CA PHE A 77 -8.76 10.03 -3.93
C PHE A 77 -9.16 11.34 -3.24
N PHE A 78 -8.93 11.51 -1.92
CA PHE A 78 -9.46 12.65 -1.16
C PHE A 78 -8.40 13.55 -0.54
N ARG A 79 -7.18 13.07 -0.30
CA ARG A 79 -6.12 13.83 0.40
C ARG A 79 -4.75 13.69 -0.28
N SER A 80 -4.70 14.00 -1.58
CA SER A 80 -3.52 13.82 -2.45
C SER A 80 -2.24 14.48 -1.92
N ARG A 81 -2.35 15.56 -1.12
CA ARG A 81 -1.20 16.21 -0.45
C ARG A 81 -0.32 15.25 0.38
N TYR A 82 -0.88 14.13 0.83
CA TYR A 82 -0.15 13.11 1.60
C TYR A 82 0.34 11.93 0.75
N ALA A 83 0.15 11.95 -0.58
CA ALA A 83 0.50 10.82 -1.44
C ALA A 83 1.99 10.48 -1.39
N THR A 84 2.89 11.48 -1.43
CA THR A 84 4.35 11.24 -1.35
C THR A 84 4.78 10.58 -0.04
N PRO A 85 4.48 11.14 1.16
CA PRO A 85 4.86 10.49 2.40
C PRO A 85 4.19 9.12 2.57
N PHE A 86 2.94 8.95 2.10
CA PHE A 86 2.26 7.66 2.11
C PHE A 86 2.99 6.60 1.26
N VAL A 87 3.29 6.90 0.00
CA VAL A 87 3.97 5.96 -0.90
C VAL A 87 5.34 5.58 -0.37
N LEU A 88 6.08 6.52 0.22
CA LEU A 88 7.37 6.24 0.86
C LEU A 88 7.21 5.37 2.11
N ALA A 89 6.20 5.62 2.95
CA ALA A 89 5.92 4.79 4.12
C ALA A 89 5.51 3.37 3.73
N CYS A 90 4.65 3.20 2.72
CA CYS A 90 4.33 1.90 2.14
C CYS A 90 5.58 1.21 1.61
N ALA A 91 6.41 1.92 0.82
CA ALA A 91 7.63 1.35 0.26
C ALA A 91 8.54 0.83 1.38
N ALA A 92 8.80 1.63 2.41
CA ALA A 92 9.62 1.22 3.55
C ALA A 92 9.03 0.02 4.30
N PHE A 93 7.73 0.03 4.58
CA PHE A 93 7.05 -1.06 5.28
C PHE A 93 7.13 -2.38 4.51
N TYR A 94 6.74 -2.39 3.23
CA TYR A 94 6.80 -3.60 2.41
C TYR A 94 8.23 -4.01 2.07
N THR A 95 9.20 -3.10 2.08
CA THR A 95 10.63 -3.46 2.02
C THR A 95 11.03 -4.28 3.23
N ALA A 96 10.61 -3.88 4.44
CA ALA A 96 10.91 -4.63 5.65
C ALA A 96 10.28 -6.03 5.61
N LEU A 97 9.01 -6.14 5.20
CA LEU A 97 8.37 -7.45 5.03
C LEU A 97 9.05 -8.32 3.96
N ALA A 98 9.48 -7.72 2.84
CA ALA A 98 10.20 -8.44 1.80
C ALA A 98 11.58 -8.93 2.28
N ALA A 99 12.27 -8.10 3.08
CA ALA A 99 13.53 -8.49 3.69
C ALA A 99 13.33 -9.68 4.63
N LEU A 100 12.35 -9.63 5.55
CA LEU A 100 12.03 -10.75 6.46
C LEU A 100 11.68 -12.03 5.67
N GLY A 101 10.79 -11.91 4.67
CA GLY A 101 10.38 -13.02 3.81
C GLY A 101 11.49 -13.64 2.96
N SER A 102 12.62 -12.94 2.81
CA SER A 102 13.80 -13.45 2.09
C SER A 102 14.63 -14.41 2.94
N PHE A 103 14.50 -14.36 4.27
CA PHE A 103 15.23 -15.23 5.20
C PHE A 103 14.34 -16.33 5.80
N THR A 104 13.04 -16.07 5.97
CA THR A 104 12.09 -17.04 6.53
C THR A 104 10.75 -17.01 5.79
N PRO A 105 10.13 -18.16 5.49
CA PRO A 105 8.80 -18.21 4.86
C PRO A 105 7.67 -17.80 5.81
N TYR A 106 7.93 -17.70 7.11
CA TYR A 106 7.00 -17.22 8.13
C TYR A 106 7.72 -16.30 9.11
N ASP A 107 7.19 -15.09 9.33
CA ASP A 107 7.70 -14.14 10.31
C ASP A 107 6.57 -13.30 10.88
N LEU A 108 6.68 -12.89 12.15
CA LEU A 108 5.69 -12.07 12.86
C LEU A 108 4.24 -12.62 12.77
N GLY A 109 4.08 -13.94 12.63
CA GLY A 109 2.77 -14.58 12.44
C GLY A 109 2.19 -14.45 11.02
N MET A 110 2.93 -13.87 10.07
CA MET A 110 2.55 -13.76 8.66
C MET A 110 3.26 -14.79 7.81
N MET A 111 2.57 -15.25 6.77
CA MET A 111 3.07 -16.11 5.72
C MET A 111 3.78 -15.27 4.66
N LEU A 112 5.11 -15.28 4.69
CA LEU A 112 5.98 -14.51 3.80
C LEU A 112 6.71 -15.41 2.80
N ASN A 113 6.01 -16.42 2.28
CA ASN A 113 6.57 -17.40 1.34
C ASN A 113 7.11 -16.73 0.06
N GLY A 114 7.83 -17.49 -0.77
CA GLY A 114 8.48 -16.95 -1.98
C GLY A 114 7.55 -16.18 -2.93
N ARG A 115 6.26 -16.53 -3.01
CA ARG A 115 5.29 -15.81 -3.86
C ARG A 115 4.91 -14.46 -3.27
N VAL A 116 4.56 -14.44 -1.99
CA VAL A 116 4.24 -13.20 -1.24
C VAL A 116 5.46 -12.27 -1.21
N ASN A 117 6.64 -12.83 -0.95
CA ASN A 117 7.89 -12.08 -0.95
C ASN A 117 8.22 -11.48 -2.32
N LEU A 118 8.05 -12.26 -3.41
CA LEU A 118 8.22 -11.75 -4.77
C LEU A 118 7.24 -10.59 -5.06
N PHE A 119 5.97 -10.73 -4.65
CA PHE A 119 5.00 -9.64 -4.80
C PHE A 119 5.44 -8.38 -4.05
N HIS A 120 5.94 -8.50 -2.80
CA HIS A 120 6.46 -7.36 -2.05
C HIS A 120 7.63 -6.69 -2.78
N TRP A 121 8.59 -7.45 -3.32
CA TRP A 121 9.69 -6.88 -4.11
C TRP A 121 9.20 -6.15 -5.37
N LEU A 122 8.20 -6.71 -6.06
CA LEU A 122 7.63 -6.10 -7.26
C LEU A 122 6.92 -4.77 -6.99
N ILE A 123 6.29 -4.59 -5.83
CA ILE A 123 5.61 -3.33 -5.48
C ILE A 123 6.57 -2.30 -4.86
N VAL A 124 7.59 -2.75 -4.12
CA VAL A 124 8.52 -1.89 -3.39
C VAL A 124 9.40 -1.07 -4.33
N LEU A 125 9.95 -1.69 -5.37
CA LEU A 125 10.83 -1.02 -6.34
C LEU A 125 10.16 0.19 -7.03
N PRO A 126 8.97 0.06 -7.66
CA PRO A 126 8.29 1.19 -8.27
C PRO A 126 7.80 2.21 -7.22
N ALA A 127 7.41 1.77 -6.01
CA ALA A 127 7.00 2.69 -4.95
C ALA A 127 8.16 3.59 -4.48
N TRP A 128 9.36 3.03 -4.26
CA TRP A 128 10.56 3.81 -3.98
C TRP A 128 10.89 4.77 -5.11
N ALA A 129 10.89 4.29 -6.36
CA ALA A 129 11.18 5.12 -7.53
C ALA A 129 10.23 6.32 -7.63
N ALA A 130 8.91 6.08 -7.50
CA ALA A 130 7.91 7.14 -7.55
C ALA A 130 8.04 8.13 -6.38
N GLY A 131 8.20 7.61 -5.15
CA GLY A 131 8.30 8.43 -3.94
C GLY A 131 9.56 9.31 -3.93
N LEU A 132 10.73 8.74 -4.23
CA LEU A 132 12.01 9.46 -4.26
C LEU A 132 12.05 10.47 -5.41
N TYR A 133 11.52 10.12 -6.59
CA TYR A 133 11.43 11.05 -7.71
C TYR A 133 10.59 12.29 -7.35
N ALA A 134 9.43 12.10 -6.72
CA ALA A 134 8.61 13.21 -6.27
C ALA A 134 9.29 14.07 -5.19
N LEU A 135 10.04 13.44 -4.27
CA LEU A 135 10.83 14.14 -3.26
C LEU A 135 11.91 15.02 -3.90
N TRP A 136 12.71 14.45 -4.81
CA TRP A 136 13.78 15.15 -5.50
C TRP A 136 13.27 16.37 -6.28
N ARG A 137 12.19 16.19 -7.03
CA ARG A 137 11.55 17.27 -7.79
C ARG A 137 10.96 18.38 -6.91
N ARG A 138 10.56 18.07 -5.68
CA ARG A 138 10.10 19.06 -4.70
C ARG A 138 11.28 19.86 -4.12
N SER A 139 12.41 19.21 -3.88
CA SER A 139 13.61 19.86 -3.36
C SER A 139 14.27 20.80 -4.37
N GLY A 140 14.30 20.45 -5.65
CA GLY A 140 14.87 21.31 -6.71
C GLY A 140 14.04 22.54 -7.10
N ARG A 141 12.90 22.78 -6.45
CA ARG A 141 12.05 23.97 -6.62
C ARG A 141 12.10 24.93 -5.41
N ARG A 142 12.92 24.61 -4.41
CA ARG A 142 13.25 25.49 -3.29
C ARG A 142 14.55 26.20 -3.58
#